data_AF-A0A520CGB7-F1
#
_entry.id   AF-A0A520CGB7-F1
#
_cell.length_a   1.000
_cell.length_b   1.000
_cell.length_c   1.000
_cell.angle_alpha   90.00
_cell.angle_beta   90.00
_cell.angle_gamma   90.00
#
_symmetry.space_group_name_H-M   'P 1'
#
loop_
_entity.id
_entity.type
_entity.pdbx_description
1 polymer ?
#
loop_
_entity_poly.entity_id
_entity_poly.type
_entity_poly.pdbx_seq_one_letter_code
_entity_poly.pdbx_strand_id
1 'polypeptide(L)'
;MSLVKAKKHLGQHFLTDKGIAKRIVESLVRTDQYNQVLEVGPGMGILSDFLLQREDLQTYLIDIDTESYHFLNERYPQLGDRLINGDFLKMNFDDTFPGHFAIIGNFPYNISSQILFKILDNRHKVVEMVGMFQKEVAQRCASPAG
;
A
#
# COMPACT_ATOMS: atom_id res chain seq x y z
N MET A 1 -23.00 -4.37 -7.42
CA MET A 1 -21.54 -4.51 -7.25
C MET A 1 -21.28 -5.70 -6.33
N SER A 2 -20.66 -6.76 -6.85
CA SER A 2 -20.26 -7.90 -6.03
C SER A 2 -19.04 -7.51 -5.18
N LEU A 3 -19.11 -7.76 -3.88
CA LEU A 3 -17.95 -7.63 -2.98
C LEU A 3 -16.82 -8.53 -3.47
N VAL A 4 -15.57 -8.02 -3.50
CA VAL A 4 -14.39 -8.83 -3.84
C VAL A 4 -14.27 -9.94 -2.79
N LYS A 5 -14.07 -11.17 -3.26
CA LYS A 5 -13.91 -12.33 -2.37
C LYS A 5 -12.44 -12.51 -2.03
N ALA A 6 -12.16 -12.75 -0.76
CA ALA A 6 -10.80 -13.01 -0.30
C ALA A 6 -10.25 -14.30 -0.92
N LYS A 7 -9.08 -14.20 -1.55
CA LYS A 7 -8.34 -15.31 -2.17
C LYS A 7 -7.25 -15.77 -1.22
N LYS A 8 -7.40 -16.98 -0.67
CA LYS A 8 -6.44 -17.56 0.28
C LYS A 8 -5.00 -17.64 -0.25
N HIS A 9 -4.84 -17.97 -1.54
CA HIS A 9 -3.52 -18.11 -2.16
C HIS A 9 -2.78 -16.76 -2.29
N LEU A 10 -3.51 -15.63 -2.31
CA LEU A 10 -2.94 -14.28 -2.29
C LEU A 10 -2.70 -13.76 -0.86
N GLY A 11 -3.03 -14.54 0.18
CA GLY A 11 -2.86 -14.11 1.58
C GLY A 11 -3.75 -12.92 1.97
N GLN A 12 -4.87 -12.72 1.27
CA GLN A 12 -5.77 -11.58 1.50
C GLN A 12 -6.47 -11.68 2.86
N HIS A 13 -6.25 -10.68 3.70
CA HIS A 13 -6.99 -10.43 4.93
C HIS A 13 -7.52 -9.00 4.90
N PHE A 14 -8.81 -8.84 4.57
CA PHE A 14 -9.40 -7.52 4.48
C PHE A 14 -9.55 -6.89 5.87
N LEU A 15 -8.91 -5.74 6.05
CA LEU A 15 -9.20 -4.86 7.17
C LEU A 15 -10.63 -4.32 7.00
N THR A 16 -11.44 -4.41 8.04
CA THR A 16 -12.83 -3.90 8.06
C THR A 16 -13.02 -2.74 9.04
N ASP A 17 -12.10 -2.57 9.99
CA ASP A 17 -12.13 -1.52 10.99
C ASP A 17 -11.64 -0.19 10.39
N LYS A 18 -12.58 0.74 10.20
CA LYS A 18 -12.31 2.08 9.67
C LYS A 18 -11.47 2.94 10.61
N GLY A 19 -11.57 2.73 11.93
CA GLY A 19 -10.77 3.45 12.92
C GLY A 19 -9.29 3.05 12.83
N ILE A 20 -9.01 1.76 12.66
CA ILE A 20 -7.66 1.26 12.41
C ILE A 20 -7.15 1.77 11.06
N ALA A 21 -7.95 1.67 9.99
CA ALA A 21 -7.58 2.16 8.67
C ALA A 21 -7.19 3.65 8.69
N LYS A 22 -8.02 4.48 9.33
CA LYS A 22 -7.75 5.91 9.53
C LYS A 22 -6.43 6.13 10.28
N ARG A 23 -6.19 5.42 11.39
CA ARG A 23 -4.94 5.53 12.16
C ARG A 23 -3.70 5.14 11.35
N ILE A 24 -3.80 4.12 10.50
CA ILE A 24 -2.70 3.73 9.60
C ILE A 24 -2.40 4.89 8.64
N VAL A 25 -3.41 5.46 7.99
CA VAL A 25 -3.23 6.59 7.06
C VAL A 25 -2.72 7.85 7.78
N GLU A 26 -3.20 8.13 8.99
CA GLU A 26 -2.71 9.24 9.82
C GLU A 26 -1.28 9.04 10.33
N SER A 27 -0.75 7.81 10.29
CA SER A 27 0.65 7.54 10.66
C SER A 27 1.64 7.94 9.58
N LEU A 28 1.18 8.26 8.36
CA LEU A 28 2.02 8.89 7.34
C LEU A 28 2.40 10.30 7.79
N VAL A 29 3.69 10.49 8.05
CA VAL A 29 4.24 11.75 8.49
C VAL A 29 4.38 12.66 7.28
N ARG A 30 3.62 13.76 7.26
CA ARG A 30 3.81 14.77 6.23
C ARG A 30 5.23 15.33 6.33
N THR A 31 6.00 15.15 5.26
CA THR A 31 7.31 15.79 5.06
C THR A 31 7.34 16.47 3.70
N ASP A 32 8.25 17.41 3.50
CA ASP A 32 8.47 18.02 2.17
C ASP A 32 9.30 17.11 1.25
N GLN A 33 9.67 15.91 1.71
CA GLN A 33 10.53 14.99 0.96
C GLN A 33 9.76 14.20 -0.10
N TYR A 34 8.44 14.07 0.04
CA TYR A 34 7.60 13.34 -0.89
C TYR A 34 6.19 13.95 -0.96
N ASN A 35 5.56 13.83 -2.13
CA ASN A 35 4.14 14.13 -2.32
C ASN A 35 3.38 12.96 -2.95
N GLN A 36 4.08 11.89 -3.35
CA GLN A 36 3.49 10.69 -3.94
C GLN A 36 3.45 9.57 -2.90
N VAL A 37 2.34 8.84 -2.87
CA VAL A 37 2.18 7.68 -2.00
C VAL A 37 1.63 6.51 -2.79
N LEU A 38 2.24 5.33 -2.63
CA LEU A 38 1.77 4.09 -3.23
C LEU A 38 1.13 3.21 -2.16
N GLU A 39 -0.17 2.94 -2.31
CA GLU A 39 -0.85 1.92 -1.53
C GLU A 39 -0.67 0.54 -2.18
N VAL A 40 -0.10 -0.41 -1.44
CA VAL A 40 0.11 -1.79 -1.90
C VAL A 40 -0.98 -2.69 -1.35
N GLY A 41 -1.68 -3.40 -2.24
CA GLY A 41 -2.76 -4.30 -1.87
C GLY A 41 -3.99 -3.58 -1.28
N PRO A 42 -4.56 -2.60 -1.98
CA PRO A 42 -5.74 -1.86 -1.51
C PRO A 42 -6.96 -2.75 -1.26
N GLY A 43 -7.10 -3.87 -1.99
CA GLY A 43 -8.23 -4.79 -1.83
C GLY A 43 -9.57 -4.09 -2.03
N MET A 44 -10.34 -3.96 -0.95
CA MET A 44 -11.63 -3.24 -0.95
C MET A 44 -11.50 -1.71 -0.83
N GLY A 45 -10.28 -1.19 -0.76
CA GLY A 45 -9.99 0.24 -0.74
C GLY A 45 -10.26 0.93 0.60
N ILE A 46 -10.16 0.20 1.72
CA ILE A 46 -10.47 0.76 3.05
C ILE A 46 -9.44 1.80 3.52
N LEU A 47 -8.17 1.63 3.17
CA LEU A 47 -7.13 2.66 3.37
C LEU A 47 -7.28 3.75 2.29
N SER A 48 -7.53 3.35 1.04
CA SER A 48 -7.77 4.26 -0.09
C SER A 48 -8.85 5.30 0.20
N ASP A 49 -9.94 4.92 0.88
CA ASP A 49 -11.03 5.82 1.30
C ASP A 49 -10.51 7.04 2.08
N PHE A 50 -9.47 6.86 2.90
CA PHE A 50 -8.86 7.94 3.70
C PHE A 50 -7.69 8.60 2.97
N LEU A 51 -6.88 7.83 2.25
CA LEU A 51 -5.75 8.37 1.47
C LEU A 51 -6.22 9.35 0.40
N LEU A 52 -7.33 9.06 -0.27
CA LEU A 52 -7.88 9.94 -1.31
C LEU A 52 -8.48 11.24 -0.77
N GLN A 53 -8.65 11.37 0.55
CA GLN A 53 -9.06 12.62 1.21
C GLN A 53 -7.86 13.53 1.52
N ARG A 54 -6.62 13.02 1.40
CA ARG A 54 -5.39 13.79 1.62
C ARG A 54 -5.03 14.55 0.35
N GLU A 55 -5.47 15.80 0.24
CA GLU A 55 -5.18 16.67 -0.90
C GLU A 55 -3.69 17.02 -1.06
N ASP A 56 -2.91 16.84 0.01
CA ASP A 56 -1.47 17.03 0.02
C ASP A 56 -0.68 15.86 -0.58
N LEU A 57 -1.35 14.76 -0.93
CA LEU A 57 -0.74 13.55 -1.48
C LEU A 57 -1.34 13.16 -2.84
N GLN A 58 -0.48 12.80 -3.78
CA GLN A 58 -0.86 12.13 -5.01
C GLN A 58 -0.82 10.62 -4.78
N THR A 59 -1.99 10.05 -4.51
CA THR A 59 -2.14 8.62 -4.22
C THR A 59 -2.13 7.76 -5.49
N TYR A 60 -1.35 6.69 -5.45
CA TYR A 60 -1.30 5.58 -6.40
C TYR A 60 -1.72 4.31 -5.69
N LEU A 61 -2.40 3.40 -6.39
CA LEU A 61 -2.83 2.11 -5.87
C LEU A 61 -2.24 1.00 -6.76
N ILE A 62 -1.72 -0.07 -6.17
CA ILE A 62 -1.31 -1.26 -6.92
C ILE A 62 -1.92 -2.53 -6.31
N ASP A 63 -2.59 -3.31 -7.14
CA ASP A 63 -3.14 -4.62 -6.77
C ASP A 63 -2.86 -5.66 -7.86
N ILE A 64 -2.50 -6.87 -7.43
CA ILE A 64 -2.29 -8.02 -8.32
C ILE A 64 -3.62 -8.74 -8.62
N ASP A 65 -4.61 -8.58 -7.75
CA ASP A 65 -5.93 -9.18 -7.91
C ASP A 65 -6.77 -8.37 -8.89
N THR A 66 -7.02 -8.95 -10.06
CA THR A 66 -7.79 -8.30 -11.12
C THR A 66 -9.23 -7.98 -10.70
N GLU A 67 -9.84 -8.78 -9.81
CA GLU A 67 -11.18 -8.47 -9.27
C GLU A 67 -11.16 -7.21 -8.39
N SER A 68 -10.14 -7.08 -7.51
CA SER A 68 -9.92 -5.86 -6.71
C SER A 68 -9.68 -4.66 -7.61
N TYR A 69 -8.84 -4.82 -8.63
CA TYR A 69 -8.56 -3.75 -9.60
C TYR A 69 -9.84 -3.23 -10.27
N HIS A 70 -10.69 -4.11 -10.81
CA HIS A 70 -11.94 -3.68 -11.44
C HIS A 70 -12.89 -3.00 -10.45
N PHE A 71 -13.01 -3.56 -9.24
CA PHE A 71 -13.80 -2.95 -8.18
C PHE A 71 -13.30 -1.53 -7.81
N LEU A 72 -11.98 -1.36 -7.68
CA LEU A 72 -11.36 -0.07 -7.36
C LEU A 72 -11.48 0.92 -8.52
N ASN A 73 -11.41 0.45 -9.77
CA ASN A 73 -11.56 1.30 -10.95
C ASN A 73 -12.99 1.86 -11.06
N GLU A 74 -14.00 1.06 -10.74
CA GLU A 74 -15.40 1.54 -10.65
C GLU A 74 -15.61 2.49 -9.47
N ARG A 75 -14.96 2.20 -8.33
CA ARG A 75 -15.13 2.97 -7.10
C ARG A 75 -14.39 4.31 -7.11
N TYR A 76 -13.23 4.37 -7.74
CA TYR A 76 -12.33 5.52 -7.78
C TYR A 76 -11.92 5.88 -9.22
N PRO A 77 -12.89 6.23 -10.10
CA PRO A 77 -12.59 6.53 -11.51
C PRO A 77 -11.61 7.70 -11.70
N GLN A 78 -11.47 8.57 -10.70
CA GLN A 78 -10.51 9.69 -10.71
C GLN A 78 -9.03 9.28 -10.60
N LEU A 79 -8.74 8.00 -10.30
CA LEU A 79 -7.35 7.52 -10.24
C LEU A 79 -6.74 7.42 -11.64
N GLY A 80 -7.49 6.99 -12.65
CA GLY A 80 -6.97 6.72 -13.99
C GLY A 80 -5.73 5.83 -13.92
N ASP A 81 -4.64 6.28 -14.56
CA ASP A 81 -3.35 5.55 -14.60
C ASP A 81 -2.67 5.38 -13.23
N ARG A 82 -3.17 6.05 -12.18
CA ARG A 82 -2.67 5.87 -10.81
C ARG A 82 -3.20 4.60 -10.15
N LEU A 83 -4.19 3.94 -10.74
CA LEU A 83 -4.61 2.59 -10.35
C LEU A 83 -3.91 1.57 -11.25
N ILE A 84 -3.01 0.79 -10.66
CA ILE A 84 -2.11 -0.12 -11.37
C ILE A 84 -2.56 -1.56 -11.10
N ASN A 85 -2.88 -2.30 -12.16
CA ASN A 85 -3.01 -3.75 -12.09
C ASN A 85 -1.63 -4.38 -12.28
N GLY A 86 -1.03 -4.91 -11.22
CA GLY A 86 0.33 -5.42 -11.31
C GLY A 86 0.87 -6.06 -10.04
N ASP A 87 1.96 -6.79 -10.21
CA ASP A 87 2.71 -7.40 -9.11
C ASP A 87 3.68 -6.36 -8.53
N PHE A 88 3.40 -5.90 -7.31
CA PHE A 88 4.27 -4.95 -6.59
C PHE A 88 5.72 -5.43 -6.51
N LEU A 89 5.97 -6.72 -6.34
CA LEU A 89 7.35 -7.22 -6.23
C LEU A 89 8.12 -7.06 -7.54
N LYS A 90 7.43 -7.07 -8.68
CA LYS A 90 8.01 -6.89 -10.03
C LYS A 90 7.97 -5.46 -10.54
N MET A 91 7.24 -4.56 -9.87
CA MET A 91 7.15 -3.16 -10.26
C MET A 91 8.54 -2.51 -10.27
N ASN A 92 8.88 -1.84 -11.36
CA ASN A 92 10.01 -0.92 -11.42
C ASN A 92 9.54 0.47 -10.98
N PHE A 93 10.11 1.00 -9.90
CA PHE A 93 9.68 2.29 -9.36
C PHE A 93 10.10 3.48 -10.22
N ASP A 94 11.16 3.35 -11.04
CA ASP A 94 11.63 4.43 -11.92
C ASP A 94 10.63 4.79 -13.02
N ASP A 95 9.82 3.82 -13.45
CA ASP A 95 8.85 4.02 -14.52
C ASP A 95 7.62 4.81 -14.04
N THR A 96 7.38 4.88 -12.72
CA THR A 96 6.17 5.49 -12.14
C THR A 96 6.47 6.68 -11.25
N PHE A 97 7.55 6.62 -10.47
CA PHE A 97 7.89 7.63 -9.47
C PHE A 97 9.21 8.31 -9.85
N PRO A 98 9.19 9.54 -10.40
CA PRO A 98 10.41 10.24 -10.81
C PRO A 98 11.25 10.71 -9.60
N GLY A 99 10.66 10.78 -8.41
CA GLY A 99 11.31 11.24 -7.18
C GLY A 99 11.09 10.31 -5.99
N HIS A 100 11.27 10.86 -4.80
CA HIS A 100 10.99 10.16 -3.56
C HIS A 100 9.47 10.02 -3.35
N PHE A 101 9.08 8.90 -2.75
CA PHE A 101 7.68 8.58 -2.48
C PHE A 101 7.57 7.77 -1.18
N ALA A 102 6.35 7.70 -0.65
CA ALA A 102 6.03 6.85 0.49
C ALA A 102 5.28 5.59 0.04
N ILE A 103 5.40 4.52 0.82
CA ILE A 103 4.61 3.30 0.63
C ILE A 103 3.70 3.10 1.83
N ILE A 104 2.45 2.75 1.57
CA ILE A 104 1.47 2.40 2.59
C ILE A 104 0.75 1.10 2.27
N GLY A 105 0.30 0.35 3.27
CA GLY A 105 -0.57 -0.79 3.00
C GLY A 105 -1.00 -1.60 4.19
N ASN A 106 -2.07 -2.36 4.00
CA ASN A 106 -2.37 -3.53 4.82
C ASN A 106 -1.74 -4.75 4.13
N PHE A 107 -0.45 -4.98 4.39
CA PHE A 107 0.33 -5.87 3.56
C PHE A 107 -0.11 -7.34 3.67
N PRO A 108 -0.18 -8.08 2.55
CA PRO A 108 -0.49 -9.51 2.59
C PRO A 108 0.59 -10.27 3.35
N TYR A 109 0.18 -11.11 4.31
CA TYR A 109 1.12 -11.73 5.25
C TYR A 109 2.11 -12.70 4.58
N ASN A 110 1.70 -13.35 3.50
CA ASN A 110 2.51 -14.29 2.72
C ASN A 110 3.72 -13.64 2.01
N ILE A 111 3.64 -12.35 1.66
CA ILE A 111 4.70 -11.62 0.96
C ILE A 111 5.25 -10.43 1.75
N SER A 112 4.79 -10.23 2.99
CA SER A 112 5.16 -9.08 3.83
C SER A 112 6.68 -8.86 3.98
N SER A 113 7.46 -9.93 4.14
CA SER A 113 8.92 -9.84 4.20
C SER A 113 9.54 -9.46 2.85
N GLN A 114 9.00 -9.95 1.74
CA GLN A 114 9.46 -9.59 0.39
C GLN A 114 9.18 -8.13 0.08
N ILE A 115 8.02 -7.62 0.52
CA ILE A 115 7.68 -6.19 0.45
C ILE A 115 8.72 -5.37 1.23
N LEU A 116 9.02 -5.75 2.48
CA LEU A 116 10.04 -5.08 3.29
C LEU A 116 11.41 -5.05 2.61
N PHE A 117 11.89 -6.19 2.12
CA PHE A 117 13.20 -6.25 1.44
C PHE A 117 13.21 -5.38 0.18
N LYS A 118 12.17 -5.43 -0.66
CA LYS A 118 12.07 -4.56 -1.83
C LYS A 118 12.12 -3.08 -1.45
N ILE A 119 11.44 -2.69 -0.38
CA ILE A 119 11.47 -1.32 0.13
C ILE A 119 12.88 -0.94 0.60
N LEU A 120 13.55 -1.81 1.36
CA LEU A 120 14.91 -1.59 1.87
C LEU A 120 15.95 -1.49 0.73
N ASP A 121 15.81 -2.30 -0.30
CA ASP A 121 16.65 -2.25 -1.52
C ASP A 121 16.44 -0.93 -2.28
N ASN A 122 15.26 -0.33 -2.15
CA ASN A 122 14.87 0.93 -2.80
C ASN A 122 14.78 2.11 -1.81
N ARG A 123 15.44 2.04 -0.64
CA ARG A 123 15.37 3.05 0.42
C ARG A 123 15.85 4.45 0.01
N HIS A 124 16.58 4.55 -1.10
CA HIS A 124 17.00 5.81 -1.68
C HIS A 124 15.82 6.56 -2.36
N LYS A 125 14.70 5.88 -2.64
CA LYS A 125 13.46 6.47 -3.18
C LYS A 125 12.29 6.36 -2.21
N VAL A 126 12.15 5.22 -1.53
CA VAL A 126 11.10 5.01 -0.53
C VAL A 126 11.55 5.62 0.79
N VAL A 127 11.19 6.89 1.00
CA VAL A 127 11.64 7.67 2.18
C VAL A 127 10.80 7.41 3.42
N GLU A 128 9.60 6.85 3.24
CA GLU A 128 8.72 6.46 4.33
C GLU A 128 7.93 5.21 3.97
N MET A 129 7.73 4.34 4.96
CA MET A 129 6.83 3.19 4.85
C MET A 129 5.97 3.11 6.10
N VAL A 130 4.65 2.99 5.87
CA VAL A 130 3.66 2.74 6.92
C VAL A 130 2.86 1.50 6.55
N GLY A 131 2.77 0.52 7.42
CA GLY A 131 1.86 -0.58 7.12
C GLY A 131 1.60 -1.53 8.26
N MET A 132 0.55 -2.33 8.07
CA MET A 132 0.18 -3.37 9.00
C MET A 132 0.90 -4.67 8.64
N PHE A 133 1.51 -5.27 9.65
CA PHE A 133 2.25 -6.53 9.55
C PHE A 133 1.75 -7.53 10.60
N GLN A 134 2.08 -8.81 10.41
CA GLN A 134 2.02 -9.74 11.52
C GLN A 134 2.94 -9.26 12.65
N LYS A 135 2.47 -9.40 13.89
CA LYS A 135 3.17 -8.91 15.09
C LYS A 135 4.63 -9.36 15.14
N GLU A 136 4.91 -10.63 14.85
CA GLU A 136 6.26 -11.19 14.87
C GLU A 136 7.19 -10.53 13.85
N VAL A 137 6.68 -10.23 12.65
CA VAL A 137 7.44 -9.52 11.60
C VAL A 137 7.76 -8.10 12.06
N ALA A 138 6.78 -7.39 12.60
CA ALA A 138 6.98 -6.03 13.13
C ALA A 138 8.00 -6.02 14.28
N GLN A 139 7.91 -6.98 15.21
CA GLN A 139 8.85 -7.11 16.33
C GLN A 139 10.27 -7.40 15.86
N ARG A 140 10.45 -8.24 14.83
CA ARG A 140 11.76 -8.51 14.23
C ARG A 140 12.35 -7.27 13.58
N CYS A 141 11.53 -6.48 12.88
CA CYS A 141 11.99 -5.24 12.24
C CYS A 141 12.41 -4.18 13.26
N ALA A 142 11.73 -4.12 14.41
CA ALA A 142 12.00 -3.17 15.49
C ALA A 142 13.04 -3.67 16.52
N SER A 143 13.63 -4.85 16.30
CA SER A 143 14.60 -5.42 17.23
C SER A 143 15.89 -4.59 17.25
N PRO A 144 16.46 -4.26 18.43
CA PRO A 144 17.74 -3.55 18.49
C PRO A 144 18.86 -4.41 17.90
N ALA A 145 19.98 -3.77 17.57
CA ALA A 145 21.22 -4.50 17.33
C ALA A 145 21.56 -5.33 18.57
N GLY A 146 21.91 -6.60 18.36
CA GLY A 146 22.17 -7.57 19.41
C GLY A 146 23.30 -7.17 20.35
#